data_AF-A0A0D0BYN2-F1
#
_entry.id   AF-A0A0D0BYN2-F1
#
_cell.length_a   1.000
_cell.length_b   1.000
_cell.length_c   1.000
_cell.angle_alpha   90.00
_cell.angle_beta   90.00
_cell.angle_gamma   90.00
#
_symmetry.space_group_name_H-M   'P 1'
#
loop_
_entity.id
_entity.type
_entity.pdbx_description
1 polymer ?
#
loop_
_entity_poly.entity_id
_entity_poly.type
_entity_poly.pdbx_seq_one_letter_code
_entity_poly.pdbx_strand_id
1 'polypeptide(L)'
;MINNNNINHSERAQQVINKIVNALVARSEIGAPLASLYLLNNPDHYTDHTFQHLPWYKFIHGKYVTLSPVVNYIHCPKEYESMCVYDWVRLSRKETLAKSFVSESLNEESPEEVSETESTSEDESDNDIMKQPIQSETETSVPANYYHPLETHPLYHSHVFHCVKDCTNIVANLSGSSLPKCNENEKESYSKCMLTLFKPWHLGLHLKNIEESWEATFASHIFTPHQSEIMHNMETKHQCRDARDDYYALIEKR
;
A
#
# COMPACT_ATOMS: atom_id res chain seq x y z
N MET A 1 1.48 -23.97 -63.07
CA MET A 1 2.15 -22.90 -62.31
C MET A 1 1.07 -21.93 -61.84
N ILE A 2 0.58 -22.07 -60.60
CA ILE A 2 -0.40 -21.15 -60.02
C ILE A 2 0.32 -20.40 -58.90
N ASN A 3 0.73 -19.17 -59.19
CA ASN A 3 1.27 -18.23 -58.21
C ASN A 3 0.13 -17.81 -57.27
N ASN A 4 0.04 -18.44 -56.10
CA ASN A 4 -0.90 -18.04 -55.06
C ASN A 4 -0.28 -16.89 -54.24
N ASN A 5 -0.18 -15.71 -54.86
CA ASN A 5 0.52 -14.53 -54.30
C ASN A 5 -0.38 -13.61 -53.44
N ASN A 6 -1.58 -14.04 -53.08
CA ASN A 6 -2.40 -13.33 -52.09
C ASN A 6 -2.16 -13.91 -50.69
N ILE A 7 -0.91 -13.81 -50.23
CA ILE A 7 -0.64 -13.90 -48.78
C ILE A 7 -1.38 -12.72 -48.16
N ASN A 8 -2.32 -13.02 -47.27
CA ASN A 8 -3.22 -12.05 -46.70
C ASN A 8 -2.39 -10.97 -45.97
N HIS A 9 -2.83 -9.72 -45.96
CA HIS A 9 -2.09 -8.64 -45.29
C HIS A 9 -1.83 -8.98 -43.81
N SER A 10 -2.76 -9.70 -43.18
CA SER A 10 -2.62 -10.24 -41.83
C SER A 10 -1.45 -11.23 -41.69
N GLU A 11 -1.26 -12.13 -42.65
CA GLU A 11 -0.19 -13.13 -42.62
C GLU A 11 1.19 -12.48 -42.80
N ARG A 12 1.28 -11.44 -43.64
CA ARG A 12 2.52 -10.64 -43.77
C ARG A 12 2.85 -9.88 -42.49
N ALA A 13 1.85 -9.27 -41.86
CA ALA A 13 2.02 -8.58 -40.58
C ALA A 13 2.49 -9.56 -39.49
N GLN A 14 1.88 -10.75 -39.42
CA GLN A 14 2.24 -11.80 -38.47
C GLN A 14 3.68 -12.31 -38.68
N GLN A 15 4.11 -12.46 -39.94
CA GLN A 15 5.49 -12.82 -40.26
C GLN A 15 6.51 -11.76 -39.83
N VAL A 16 6.18 -10.47 -39.96
CA VAL A 16 7.05 -9.37 -39.52
C VAL A 16 7.18 -9.37 -37.99
N ILE A 17 6.07 -9.49 -37.28
CA ILE A 17 6.05 -9.58 -35.80
C ILE A 17 6.90 -10.77 -35.33
N ASN A 18 6.73 -11.95 -35.93
CA ASN A 18 7.51 -13.13 -35.57
C ASN A 18 9.02 -12.94 -35.76
N LYS A 19 9.44 -12.25 -36.83
CA LYS A 19 10.86 -11.93 -37.05
C LYS A 19 11.40 -10.97 -35.99
N ILE A 20 10.61 -9.97 -35.60
CA ILE A 20 10.97 -9.00 -34.56
C ILE A 20 11.10 -9.72 -33.20
N VAL A 21 10.11 -10.54 -32.83
CA VAL A 21 10.12 -11.30 -31.56
C VAL A 21 11.33 -12.24 -31.51
N ASN A 22 11.61 -13.00 -32.57
CA ASN A 22 12.76 -13.91 -32.60
C ASN A 22 14.10 -13.16 -32.48
N ALA A 23 14.22 -11.96 -33.06
CA ALA A 23 15.42 -11.14 -32.94
C ALA A 23 15.59 -10.54 -31.53
N LEU A 24 14.49 -10.17 -30.87
CA LEU A 24 14.50 -9.67 -29.49
C LEU A 24 14.83 -10.78 -28.49
N VAL A 25 14.25 -11.97 -28.64
CA VAL A 25 14.54 -13.14 -27.78
C VAL A 25 16.00 -13.58 -27.89
N ALA A 26 16.61 -13.45 -29.08
CA ALA A 26 18.03 -13.77 -29.26
C ALA A 26 18.98 -12.75 -28.60
N ARG A 27 18.49 -11.57 -28.21
CA ARG A 27 19.30 -10.45 -27.70
C ARG A 27 18.93 -9.99 -26.29
N SER A 28 17.76 -10.36 -25.81
CA SER A 28 17.26 -10.06 -24.47
C SER A 28 17.00 -11.38 -23.76
N GLU A 29 17.25 -11.42 -22.46
CA GLU A 29 16.86 -12.54 -21.58
C GLU A 29 15.32 -12.63 -21.41
N ILE A 30 14.56 -11.94 -22.25
CA ILE A 30 13.12 -11.80 -22.19
C ILE A 30 12.49 -12.82 -23.14
N GLY A 31 11.56 -13.63 -22.61
CA GLY A 31 10.85 -14.63 -23.40
C GLY A 31 9.96 -14.03 -24.48
N ALA A 32 9.74 -14.79 -25.57
CA ALA A 32 8.86 -14.41 -26.69
C ALA A 32 7.45 -13.92 -26.27
N PRO A 33 6.78 -14.51 -25.25
CA PRO A 33 5.50 -14.02 -24.77
C PRO A 33 5.56 -12.60 -24.21
N LEU A 34 6.61 -12.28 -23.44
CA LEU A 34 6.78 -10.95 -22.83
C LEU A 34 7.14 -9.89 -23.87
N ALA A 35 7.99 -10.22 -24.84
CA ALA A 35 8.27 -9.35 -25.99
C ALA A 35 6.99 -9.03 -26.81
N SER A 36 6.13 -10.04 -27.02
CA SER A 36 4.85 -9.86 -27.71
C SER A 36 3.87 -9.00 -26.91
N LEU A 37 3.92 -9.09 -25.57
CA LEU A 37 3.09 -8.30 -24.66
C LEU A 37 3.39 -6.80 -24.79
N TYR A 38 4.67 -6.42 -24.78
CA TYR A 38 5.10 -5.03 -25.01
C TYR A 38 4.77 -4.54 -26.42
N LEU A 39 4.94 -5.37 -27.46
CA LEU A 39 4.60 -5.00 -28.83
C LEU A 39 3.09 -4.75 -29.04
N LEU A 40 2.24 -5.42 -28.25
CA LEU A 40 0.79 -5.24 -28.26
C LEU A 40 0.31 -4.12 -27.34
N ASN A 41 1.22 -3.39 -26.70
CA ASN A 41 0.94 -2.34 -25.72
C ASN A 41 0.03 -2.83 -24.56
N ASN A 42 0.15 -4.10 -24.19
CA ASN A 42 -0.53 -4.62 -23.03
C ASN A 42 0.15 -4.11 -21.76
N PRO A 43 -0.60 -3.69 -20.73
CA PRO A 43 0.00 -3.29 -19.47
C PRO A 43 0.72 -4.49 -18.84
N ASP A 44 1.99 -4.30 -18.49
CA ASP A 44 2.83 -5.30 -17.83
C ASP A 44 2.52 -5.44 -16.33
N HIS A 45 1.29 -5.10 -15.94
CA HIS A 45 0.85 -5.01 -14.55
C HIS A 45 -0.24 -6.05 -14.29
N TYR A 46 0.18 -7.27 -13.93
CA TYR A 46 -0.71 -8.33 -13.49
C TYR A 46 -0.73 -8.37 -11.96
N THR A 47 -1.61 -7.59 -11.34
CA THR A 47 -1.74 -7.58 -9.88
C THR A 47 -3.21 -7.57 -9.49
N ASP A 48 -3.69 -8.70 -8.96
CA ASP A 48 -5.02 -8.78 -8.33
C ASP A 48 -5.12 -7.90 -7.06
N HIS A 49 -3.97 -7.47 -6.54
CA HIS A 49 -3.84 -6.73 -5.29
C HIS A 49 -3.21 -5.35 -5.50
N THR A 50 -3.69 -4.38 -4.73
CA THR A 50 -3.09 -3.05 -4.59
C THR A 50 -2.30 -2.98 -3.29
N PHE A 51 -1.07 -2.48 -3.36
CA PHE A 51 -0.18 -2.43 -2.21
C PHE A 51 -0.12 -1.04 -1.59
N GLN A 52 -0.56 -0.92 -0.34
CA GLN A 52 -0.47 0.34 0.39
C GLN A 52 0.83 0.41 1.18
N HIS A 53 1.63 1.45 0.94
CA HIS A 53 2.94 1.58 1.56
C HIS A 53 2.86 1.92 3.05
N LEU A 54 3.57 1.14 3.88
CA LEU A 54 3.81 1.42 5.30
C LEU A 54 5.33 1.45 5.55
N PRO A 55 5.90 2.64 5.87
CA PRO A 55 7.33 2.79 6.17
C PRO A 55 7.69 2.18 7.54
N TRP A 56 7.73 0.86 7.60
CA TRP A 56 7.90 0.06 8.81
C TRP A 56 9.20 0.36 9.58
N TYR A 57 10.29 0.64 8.87
CA TYR A 57 11.55 1.05 9.52
C TYR A 57 11.39 2.33 10.35
N LYS A 58 10.70 3.34 9.81
CA LYS A 58 10.44 4.61 10.52
C LYS A 58 9.57 4.36 11.75
N PHE A 59 8.67 3.38 11.65
CA PHE A 59 7.83 2.94 12.75
C PHE A 59 8.62 2.38 13.92
N ILE A 60 9.47 1.38 13.70
CA ILE A 60 10.22 0.77 14.82
C ILE A 60 11.17 1.76 15.50
N HIS A 61 11.76 2.70 14.74
CA HIS A 61 12.77 3.62 15.25
C HIS A 61 12.20 4.91 15.85
N GLY A 62 10.87 5.07 15.90
CA GLY A 62 10.24 6.27 16.44
C GLY A 62 10.52 7.54 15.63
N LYS A 63 10.93 7.41 14.37
CA LYS A 63 11.27 8.53 13.48
C LYS A 63 10.08 8.86 12.59
N TYR A 64 9.04 9.41 13.19
CA TYR A 64 7.84 9.80 12.46
C TYR A 64 7.92 11.25 12.01
N VAL A 65 7.69 11.48 10.71
CA VAL A 65 7.34 12.81 10.20
C VAL A 65 5.86 13.05 10.51
N THR A 66 5.46 14.31 10.69
CA THR A 66 4.09 14.74 11.01
C THR A 66 3.01 14.28 10.02
N LEU A 67 3.41 13.80 8.83
CA LEU A 67 2.54 13.28 7.77
C LEU A 67 2.60 11.75 7.60
N SER A 68 3.23 11.03 8.53
CA SER A 68 3.38 9.58 8.47
C SER A 68 2.03 8.86 8.67
N PRO A 69 1.75 7.75 7.95
CA PRO A 69 0.57 6.90 8.18
C PRO A 69 0.38 6.48 9.65
N VAL A 70 1.47 6.41 10.39
CA VAL A 70 1.49 5.99 11.79
C VAL A 70 1.00 7.08 12.72
N VAL A 71 1.36 8.35 12.45
CA VAL A 71 0.84 9.48 13.21
C VAL A 71 -0.67 9.59 12.98
N ASN A 72 -1.11 9.38 11.73
CA ASN A 72 -2.53 9.32 11.41
C ASN A 72 -3.26 8.19 12.18
N TYR A 73 -2.61 7.05 12.39
CA TYR A 73 -3.15 5.94 13.17
C TYR A 73 -3.22 6.25 14.67
N ILE A 74 -2.14 6.75 15.28
CA ILE A 74 -2.09 7.08 16.71
C ILE A 74 -3.16 8.12 17.08
N HIS A 75 -3.47 9.02 16.15
CA HIS A 75 -4.49 10.05 16.32
C HIS A 75 -5.76 9.75 15.51
N CYS A 76 -6.06 8.48 15.26
CA CYS A 76 -7.23 8.13 14.46
C CYS A 76 -8.54 8.54 15.16
N PRO A 77 -9.63 8.71 14.38
CA PRO A 77 -10.96 8.92 14.95
C PRO A 77 -11.36 7.78 15.91
N LYS A 78 -12.21 8.09 16.90
CA LYS A 78 -12.65 7.13 17.94
C LYS A 78 -13.47 5.98 17.35
N GLU A 79 -14.12 6.23 16.22
CA GLU A 79 -14.91 5.25 15.47
C GLU A 79 -14.05 4.09 14.94
N TYR A 80 -12.75 4.34 14.75
CA TYR A 80 -11.78 3.36 14.26
C TYR A 80 -10.83 2.86 15.35
N GLU A 81 -11.16 3.07 16.63
CA GLU A 81 -10.29 2.70 17.75
C GLU A 81 -9.99 1.19 17.80
N SER A 82 -10.93 0.37 17.31
CA SER A 82 -10.82 -1.10 17.26
C SER A 82 -10.01 -1.63 16.07
N MET A 83 -9.60 -0.77 15.14
CA MET A 83 -8.78 -1.19 14.00
C MET A 83 -7.33 -1.37 14.40
N CYS A 84 -6.67 -2.39 13.86
CA CYS A 84 -5.23 -2.55 14.00
C CYS A 84 -4.47 -1.68 13.00
N VAL A 85 -3.16 -1.47 13.24
CA VAL A 85 -2.29 -0.69 12.35
C VAL A 85 -2.33 -1.22 10.92
N TYR A 86 -2.29 -2.54 10.75
CA TYR A 86 -2.27 -3.17 9.44
C TYR A 86 -3.54 -2.88 8.63
N ASP A 87 -4.71 -3.01 9.25
CA ASP A 87 -6.00 -2.74 8.60
C ASP A 87 -6.24 -1.24 8.39
N TRP A 88 -5.79 -0.41 9.32
CA TRP A 88 -5.82 1.04 9.16
C TRP A 88 -5.02 1.47 7.92
N VAL A 89 -3.79 0.97 7.75
CA VAL A 89 -3.01 1.28 6.55
C VAL A 89 -3.75 0.81 5.29
N ARG A 90 -4.31 -0.39 5.29
CA ARG A 90 -5.04 -0.92 4.12
C ARG A 90 -6.24 -0.04 3.74
N LEU A 91 -7.08 0.26 4.72
CA LEU A 91 -8.46 0.72 4.46
C LEU A 91 -8.64 2.22 4.66
N SER A 92 -7.83 2.87 5.49
CA SER A 92 -7.99 4.30 5.76
C SER A 92 -7.63 5.14 4.54
N ARG A 93 -8.40 6.20 4.32
CA ARG A 93 -8.15 7.24 3.33
C ARG A 93 -8.21 8.58 4.04
N LYS A 94 -7.25 9.43 3.69
CA LYS A 94 -7.14 10.79 4.20
C LYS A 94 -7.52 11.74 3.09
N GLU A 95 -8.51 12.59 3.33
CA GLU A 95 -8.97 13.60 2.38
C GLU A 95 -8.84 14.99 2.97
N THR A 96 -8.53 15.97 2.11
CA THR A 96 -8.54 17.38 2.50
C THR A 96 -9.98 17.86 2.58
N LEU A 97 -10.25 18.74 3.53
CA LEU A 97 -11.49 19.50 3.57
C LEU A 97 -11.43 20.53 2.43
N ALA A 98 -11.77 20.10 1.22
CA ALA A 98 -11.95 21.02 0.11
C ALA A 98 -13.16 21.94 0.39
N LYS A 99 -13.17 23.13 -0.22
CA LYS A 99 -14.32 24.04 -0.21
C LYS A 99 -15.62 23.40 -0.74
N SER A 100 -15.57 22.18 -1.29
CA SER A 100 -16.74 21.41 -1.73
C SER A 100 -17.68 21.00 -0.59
N PHE A 101 -17.23 20.91 0.66
CA PHE A 101 -18.14 20.72 1.80
C PHE A 101 -18.96 21.98 2.13
N VAL A 102 -18.69 23.10 1.45
CA VAL A 102 -19.38 24.40 1.65
C VAL A 102 -20.50 24.61 0.61
N SER A 103 -20.63 23.78 -0.43
CA SER A 103 -21.51 24.06 -1.57
C SER A 103 -22.69 23.10 -1.76
N GLU A 104 -23.31 22.64 -0.68
CA GLU A 104 -24.62 21.96 -0.76
C GLU A 104 -25.66 22.67 0.12
N SER A 105 -25.75 23.99 -0.05
CA SER A 105 -27.02 24.71 0.14
C SER A 105 -27.04 25.96 -0.77
N LEU A 106 -27.85 25.85 -1.85
CA LEU A 106 -28.42 26.93 -2.68
C LEU A 106 -27.48 27.75 -3.58
N ASN A 107 -27.32 27.35 -4.86
CA ASN A 107 -28.15 27.85 -5.98
C ASN A 107 -27.55 27.49 -7.36
N GLU A 108 -28.46 27.27 -8.31
CA GLU A 108 -28.23 27.04 -9.74
C GLU A 108 -27.43 28.17 -10.39
N GLU A 109 -26.39 27.82 -11.16
CA GLU A 109 -26.25 28.14 -12.59
C GLU A 109 -24.95 27.50 -13.14
N SER A 110 -25.10 26.74 -14.21
CA SER A 110 -24.07 26.22 -15.15
C SER A 110 -23.92 27.24 -16.30
N PRO A 111 -22.94 27.20 -17.25
CA PRO A 111 -21.91 26.19 -17.59
C PRO A 111 -20.50 26.86 -17.77
N GLU A 112 -19.35 26.24 -18.10
CA GLU A 112 -18.95 25.40 -19.24
C GLU A 112 -17.55 24.78 -19.00
N GLU A 113 -17.26 23.78 -19.82
CA GLU A 113 -16.13 22.87 -19.97
C GLU A 113 -14.70 23.47 -19.92
N VAL A 114 -13.73 22.72 -19.40
CA VAL A 114 -12.66 22.11 -20.22
C VAL A 114 -11.98 20.96 -19.48
N SER A 115 -11.87 19.86 -20.21
CA SER A 115 -11.06 18.68 -19.91
C SER A 115 -9.58 19.01 -19.81
N GLU A 116 -8.84 18.34 -18.93
CA GLU A 116 -7.51 17.83 -19.28
C GLU A 116 -7.13 16.69 -18.34
N THR A 117 -7.10 15.50 -18.94
CA THR A 117 -6.36 14.33 -18.49
C THR A 117 -4.87 14.66 -18.42
N GLU A 118 -4.17 14.28 -17.35
CA GLU A 118 -2.82 13.74 -17.52
C GLU A 118 -2.36 12.93 -16.31
N SER A 119 -1.58 11.91 -16.68
CA SER A 119 -0.98 10.88 -15.86
C SER A 119 0.34 11.36 -15.23
N THR A 120 0.84 10.51 -14.33
CA THR A 120 2.26 10.21 -14.07
C THR A 120 3.11 11.08 -13.13
N SER A 121 4.04 10.35 -12.50
CA SER A 121 5.28 10.69 -11.77
C SER A 121 5.16 11.29 -10.37
N GLU A 122 5.28 10.41 -9.36
CA GLU A 122 5.91 10.78 -8.08
C GLU A 122 7.42 10.89 -8.32
N ASP A 123 7.88 12.07 -8.75
CA ASP A 123 9.25 12.52 -8.51
C ASP A 123 9.22 13.44 -7.29
N GLU A 124 10.04 13.10 -6.29
CA GLU A 124 10.24 13.95 -5.12
C GLU A 124 10.91 15.26 -5.53
N SER A 125 10.20 16.38 -5.33
CA SER A 125 10.81 17.69 -5.24
C SER A 125 10.15 18.51 -4.13
N ASP A 126 10.92 18.76 -3.07
CA ASP A 126 10.71 19.83 -2.11
C ASP A 126 10.47 21.17 -2.82
N ASN A 127 9.31 21.80 -2.57
CA ASN A 127 9.21 23.22 -2.19
C ASN A 127 7.76 23.68 -1.98
N ASP A 128 7.51 24.07 -0.72
CA ASP A 128 6.81 25.26 -0.24
C ASP A 128 5.36 25.60 -0.69
N ILE A 129 4.47 25.81 0.29
CA ILE A 129 3.79 27.10 0.54
C ILE A 129 2.98 26.96 1.83
N MET A 130 3.44 27.69 2.85
CA MET A 130 2.77 27.92 4.12
C MET A 130 1.46 28.70 3.88
N LYS A 131 0.30 28.03 3.92
CA LYS A 131 -1.00 28.71 4.05
C LYS A 131 -1.37 28.83 5.52
N GLN A 132 -1.48 30.07 5.97
CA GLN A 132 -1.88 30.41 7.34
C GLN A 132 -3.28 29.88 7.68
N PRO A 133 -3.57 29.60 8.97
CA PRO A 133 -4.84 29.04 9.37
C PRO A 133 -5.94 30.11 9.28
N ILE A 134 -6.98 29.82 8.52
CA ILE A 134 -8.24 30.57 8.56
C ILE A 134 -8.95 30.16 9.85
N GLN A 135 -9.07 31.09 10.80
CA GLN A 135 -9.96 30.96 11.94
C GLN A 135 -11.39 31.16 11.47
N SER A 136 -12.18 30.08 11.41
CA SER A 136 -13.64 30.16 11.35
C SER A 136 -14.23 29.03 12.19
N GLU A 137 -14.75 29.40 13.36
CA GLU A 137 -15.63 28.59 14.20
C GLU A 137 -16.97 28.42 13.47
N THR A 138 -17.03 27.44 12.58
CA THR A 138 -18.29 26.94 12.01
C THR A 138 -18.18 25.44 11.93
N GLU A 139 -19.00 24.73 12.70
CA GLU A 139 -19.15 23.27 12.65
C GLU A 139 -19.40 22.85 11.20
N THR A 140 -18.32 22.42 10.54
CA THR A 140 -18.38 22.02 9.14
C THR A 140 -18.98 20.63 9.16
N SER A 141 -20.22 20.49 8.71
CA SER A 141 -20.93 19.21 8.63
C SER A 141 -20.16 18.27 7.71
N VAL A 142 -19.41 17.34 8.29
CA VAL A 142 -18.69 16.29 7.58
C VAL A 142 -19.70 15.23 7.08
N PRO A 143 -19.54 14.65 5.88
CA PRO A 143 -20.44 13.61 5.39
C PRO A 143 -20.47 12.37 6.26
N ALA A 144 -21.50 11.55 6.09
CA ALA A 144 -21.58 10.25 6.75
C ALA A 144 -20.35 9.38 6.42
N ASN A 145 -19.79 8.72 7.45
CA ASN A 145 -18.58 7.88 7.40
C ASN A 145 -17.25 8.62 7.26
N TYR A 146 -17.25 9.95 7.35
CA TYR A 146 -16.04 10.75 7.44
C TYR A 146 -15.93 11.32 8.85
N TYR A 147 -14.73 11.24 9.42
CA TYR A 147 -14.48 11.62 10.80
C TYR A 147 -13.20 12.46 10.90
N HIS A 148 -13.23 13.47 11.78
CA HIS A 148 -12.03 14.19 12.14
C HIS A 148 -11.09 13.28 12.94
N PRO A 149 -9.77 13.41 12.76
CA PRO A 149 -8.81 12.77 13.66
C PRO A 149 -8.95 13.35 15.08
N LEU A 150 -8.20 12.83 16.06
CA LEU A 150 -8.17 13.45 17.38
C LEU A 150 -7.71 14.91 17.30
N GLU A 151 -8.20 15.77 18.20
CA GLU A 151 -7.84 17.20 18.27
C GLU A 151 -6.34 17.46 18.40
N THR A 152 -5.60 16.47 18.91
CA THR A 152 -4.14 16.48 19.05
C THR A 152 -3.40 16.27 17.72
N HIS A 153 -4.09 15.94 16.64
CA HIS A 153 -3.49 15.69 15.33
C HIS A 153 -3.13 17.00 14.61
N PRO A 154 -1.93 17.13 14.00
CA PRO A 154 -1.53 18.35 13.29
C PRO A 154 -2.48 18.77 12.15
N LEU A 155 -3.23 17.81 11.59
CA LEU A 155 -4.14 18.03 10.47
C LEU A 155 -5.62 18.08 10.88
N TYR A 156 -5.93 18.19 12.18
CA TYR A 156 -7.30 18.17 12.71
C TYR A 156 -8.28 19.08 11.95
N HIS A 157 -7.86 20.32 11.71
CA HIS A 157 -8.70 21.34 11.06
C HIS A 157 -8.73 21.27 9.53
N SER A 158 -7.85 20.48 8.89
CA SER A 158 -7.69 20.51 7.43
C SER A 158 -8.05 19.20 6.74
N HIS A 159 -8.12 18.09 7.48
CA HIS A 159 -8.31 16.77 6.90
C HIS A 159 -9.35 15.96 7.67
N VAL A 160 -9.97 15.03 6.94
CA VAL A 160 -10.88 14.01 7.47
C VAL A 160 -10.41 12.62 7.03
N PHE A 161 -10.81 11.62 7.80
CA PHE A 161 -10.53 10.22 7.52
C PHE A 161 -11.82 9.46 7.28
N HIS A 162 -11.78 8.54 6.33
CA HIS A 162 -12.79 7.50 6.17
C HIS A 162 -12.10 6.17 5.90
N CYS A 163 -12.81 5.08 6.17
CA CYS A 163 -12.35 3.74 5.84
C CYS A 163 -13.16 3.18 4.68
N VAL A 164 -12.44 2.71 3.66
CA VAL A 164 -13.03 1.93 2.56
C VAL A 164 -13.57 0.62 3.13
N LYS A 165 -14.63 0.08 2.50
CA LYS A 165 -15.15 -1.25 2.82
C LYS A 165 -14.03 -2.28 2.80
N ASP A 166 -14.02 -3.16 3.80
CA ASP A 166 -13.00 -4.21 3.89
C ASP A 166 -12.95 -5.05 2.61
N CYS A 167 -11.75 -5.16 2.07
CA CYS A 167 -11.43 -5.85 0.83
C CYS A 167 -10.04 -6.48 0.91
N THR A 168 -9.97 -7.77 0.55
CA THR A 168 -8.75 -8.59 0.63
C THR A 168 -7.69 -8.19 -0.40
N ASN A 169 -8.11 -7.51 -1.46
CA ASN A 169 -7.23 -7.10 -2.55
C ASN A 169 -6.31 -5.93 -2.17
N ILE A 170 -6.56 -5.23 -1.06
CA ILE A 170 -5.67 -4.18 -0.58
C ILE A 170 -4.76 -4.76 0.49
N VAL A 171 -3.45 -4.71 0.28
CA VAL A 171 -2.45 -5.32 1.18
C VAL A 171 -1.47 -4.25 1.63
N ALA A 172 -1.14 -4.19 2.92
CA ALA A 172 -0.10 -3.28 3.38
C ALA A 172 1.29 -3.83 3.02
N ASN A 173 2.09 -3.01 2.33
CA ASN A 173 3.47 -3.28 1.99
C ASN A 173 4.40 -2.63 3.00
N LEU A 174 5.02 -3.47 3.83
CA LEU A 174 5.95 -3.07 4.89
C LEU A 174 7.36 -2.84 4.30
N SER A 175 7.82 -1.60 4.29
CA SER A 175 9.11 -1.22 3.68
C SER A 175 10.19 -0.81 4.69
N GLY A 176 11.45 -0.88 4.25
CA GLY A 176 12.62 -0.33 4.95
C GLY A 176 13.42 -1.33 5.79
N SER A 177 12.78 -2.03 6.74
CA SER A 177 13.47 -3.03 7.58
C SER A 177 12.93 -4.42 7.34
N SER A 178 13.81 -5.42 7.41
CA SER A 178 13.37 -6.83 7.45
C SER A 178 12.49 -7.04 8.67
N LEU A 179 11.37 -7.74 8.48
CA LEU A 179 10.55 -8.19 9.59
C LEU A 179 11.33 -9.27 10.36
N PRO A 180 11.19 -9.33 11.68
CA PRO A 180 11.74 -10.44 12.48
C PRO A 180 11.12 -11.76 12.02
N LYS A 181 11.91 -12.83 12.06
CA LYS A 181 11.47 -14.18 11.66
C LYS A 181 10.78 -14.89 12.81
N CYS A 182 9.88 -15.83 12.49
CA CYS A 182 9.31 -16.73 13.49
C CYS A 182 10.29 -17.86 13.86
N ASN A 183 11.50 -17.50 14.32
CA ASN A 183 12.55 -18.44 14.74
C ASN A 183 12.76 -18.35 16.25
N GLU A 184 13.23 -19.42 16.90
CA GLU A 184 13.41 -19.48 18.36
C GLU A 184 14.21 -18.30 18.93
N ASN A 185 15.24 -17.82 18.22
CA ASN A 185 16.07 -16.71 18.66
C ASN A 185 15.40 -15.33 18.52
N GLU A 186 14.35 -15.22 17.72
CA GLU A 186 13.68 -13.95 17.38
C GLU A 186 12.20 -13.93 17.80
N LYS A 187 11.71 -14.97 18.50
CA LYS A 187 10.29 -15.10 18.89
C LYS A 187 9.75 -13.88 19.65
N GLU A 188 10.50 -13.32 20.59
CA GLU A 188 10.09 -12.12 21.32
C GLU A 188 9.96 -10.90 20.38
N SER A 189 10.89 -10.73 19.43
CA SER A 189 10.84 -9.65 18.43
C SER A 189 9.70 -9.85 17.43
N TYR A 190 9.49 -11.08 16.98
CA TYR A 190 8.37 -11.48 16.11
C TYR A 190 7.04 -11.21 16.79
N SER A 191 6.88 -11.66 18.03
CA SER A 191 5.66 -11.47 18.83
C SER A 191 5.36 -9.99 19.02
N LYS A 192 6.37 -9.19 19.37
CA LYS A 192 6.25 -7.73 19.44
C LYS A 192 5.80 -7.14 18.11
N CYS A 193 6.43 -7.51 17.01
CA CYS A 193 6.10 -7.02 15.66
C CYS A 193 4.66 -7.35 15.26
N MET A 194 4.24 -8.60 15.42
CA MET A 194 2.90 -9.06 15.02
C MET A 194 1.81 -8.46 15.90
N LEU A 195 2.03 -8.34 17.22
CA LEU A 195 1.11 -7.61 18.10
C LEU A 195 1.02 -6.15 17.69
N THR A 196 2.13 -5.52 17.32
CA THR A 196 2.13 -4.12 16.90
C THR A 196 1.35 -3.89 15.61
N LEU A 197 1.36 -4.85 14.69
CA LEU A 197 0.64 -4.75 13.42
C LEU A 197 -0.85 -5.10 13.56
N PHE A 198 -1.18 -6.15 14.32
CA PHE A 198 -2.49 -6.81 14.26
C PHE A 198 -3.34 -6.67 15.53
N LYS A 199 -2.76 -6.31 16.67
CA LYS A 199 -3.53 -5.94 17.86
C LYS A 199 -3.94 -4.46 17.74
N PRO A 200 -5.16 -4.06 18.11
CA PRO A 200 -5.54 -2.65 18.20
C PRO A 200 -4.85 -1.97 19.40
N TRP A 201 -4.26 -0.79 19.18
CA TRP A 201 -3.61 0.01 20.22
C TRP A 201 -3.41 1.45 19.74
N HIS A 202 -3.47 2.43 20.65
CA HIS A 202 -3.13 3.84 20.38
C HIS A 202 -1.97 4.34 21.24
N LEU A 203 -1.69 3.62 22.32
CA LEU A 203 -0.52 3.79 23.15
C LEU A 203 0.24 2.46 23.21
N GLY A 204 1.57 2.52 23.21
CA GLY A 204 2.40 1.32 23.34
C GLY A 204 2.13 0.50 24.61
N LEU A 205 1.54 1.13 25.64
CA LEU A 205 1.11 0.49 26.87
C LEU A 205 -0.07 -0.49 26.68
N HIS A 206 -0.88 -0.33 25.63
CA HIS A 206 -2.02 -1.22 25.37
C HIS A 206 -1.59 -2.56 24.76
N LEU A 207 -0.37 -2.62 24.22
CA LEU A 207 0.13 -3.81 23.55
C LEU A 207 0.41 -4.96 24.52
N LYS A 208 0.95 -4.64 25.71
CA LYS A 208 1.40 -5.64 26.68
C LYS A 208 1.29 -5.12 28.11
N ASN A 209 0.93 -6.01 29.04
CA ASN A 209 1.14 -5.75 30.46
C ASN A 209 2.64 -5.66 30.78
N ILE A 210 2.99 -4.90 31.82
CA ILE A 210 4.39 -4.67 32.20
C ILE A 210 5.11 -5.98 32.59
N GLU A 211 4.38 -6.90 33.21
CA GLU A 211 4.93 -8.15 33.77
C GLU A 211 4.93 -9.33 32.79
N GLU A 212 4.16 -9.28 31.70
CA GLU A 212 4.07 -10.37 30.72
C GLU A 212 5.25 -10.31 29.72
N SER A 213 5.59 -11.42 29.06
CA SER A 213 6.50 -11.40 27.89
C SER A 213 5.74 -11.16 26.59
N TRP A 214 6.42 -10.67 25.55
CA TRP A 214 5.75 -10.45 24.25
C TRP A 214 5.22 -11.76 23.67
N GLU A 215 5.97 -12.85 23.82
CA GLU A 215 5.54 -14.20 23.45
C GLU A 215 4.26 -14.64 24.18
N ALA A 216 4.16 -14.42 25.49
CA ALA A 216 2.99 -14.82 26.26
C ALA A 216 1.73 -14.04 25.83
N THR A 217 1.88 -12.73 25.61
CA THR A 217 0.78 -11.89 25.13
C THR A 217 0.40 -12.20 23.68
N PHE A 218 1.36 -12.59 22.84
CA PHE A 218 1.07 -13.03 21.48
C PHE A 218 0.29 -14.35 21.49
N ALA A 219 0.70 -15.31 22.32
CA ALA A 219 0.03 -16.61 22.43
C ALA A 219 -1.40 -16.50 23.01
N SER A 220 -1.66 -15.51 23.87
CA SER A 220 -3.00 -15.28 24.43
C SER A 220 -3.91 -14.43 23.53
N HIS A 221 -3.34 -13.70 22.58
CA HIS A 221 -4.11 -12.86 21.66
C HIS A 221 -4.80 -13.70 20.58
N ILE A 222 -6.07 -13.39 20.31
CA ILE A 222 -6.87 -14.08 19.31
C ILE A 222 -6.77 -13.30 18.00
N PHE A 223 -6.08 -13.88 17.02
CA PHE A 223 -5.98 -13.35 15.67
C PHE A 223 -7.14 -13.84 14.79
N THR A 224 -7.56 -13.00 13.86
CA THR A 224 -8.55 -13.42 12.84
C THR A 224 -7.91 -14.39 11.83
N PRO A 225 -8.70 -15.23 11.14
CA PRO A 225 -8.17 -16.13 10.11
C PRO A 225 -7.36 -15.40 9.02
N HIS A 226 -7.83 -14.22 8.61
CA HIS A 226 -7.16 -13.37 7.64
C HIS A 226 -5.80 -12.86 8.15
N GLN A 227 -5.75 -12.39 9.40
CA GLN A 227 -4.48 -11.97 10.02
C GLN A 227 -3.49 -13.14 10.13
N SER A 228 -3.98 -14.33 10.49
CA SER A 228 -3.15 -15.54 10.51
C SER A 228 -2.61 -15.92 9.14
N GLU A 229 -3.43 -15.80 8.08
CA GLU A 229 -3.00 -16.00 6.70
C GLU A 229 -1.91 -14.99 6.30
N ILE A 230 -2.09 -13.71 6.61
CA ILE A 230 -1.08 -12.68 6.35
C ILE A 230 0.22 -12.99 7.08
N MET A 231 0.17 -13.37 8.36
CA MET A 231 1.35 -13.76 9.14
C MET A 231 2.06 -14.97 8.53
N HIS A 232 1.29 -15.97 8.06
CA HIS A 232 1.84 -17.12 7.35
C HIS A 232 2.54 -16.70 6.05
N ASN A 233 1.93 -15.83 5.25
CA ASN A 233 2.51 -15.31 4.02
C ASN A 233 3.81 -14.52 4.25
N MET A 234 3.89 -13.76 5.35
CA MET A 234 5.12 -13.07 5.76
C MET A 234 6.25 -14.07 6.05
N GLU A 235 5.94 -15.19 6.71
CA GLU A 235 6.91 -16.25 7.00
C GLU A 235 7.32 -17.02 5.74
N THR A 236 6.38 -17.37 4.86
CA THR A 236 6.68 -17.98 3.55
C THR A 236 7.65 -17.10 2.74
N LYS A 237 7.46 -15.78 2.75
CA LYS A 237 8.38 -14.85 2.09
C LYS A 237 9.80 -14.94 2.66
N HIS A 238 9.95 -15.11 3.97
CA HIS A 238 11.26 -15.33 4.60
C HIS A 238 11.87 -16.65 4.16
N GLN A 239 11.10 -17.75 4.18
CA GLN A 239 11.57 -19.06 3.74
C GLN A 239 12.04 -19.07 2.28
N CYS A 240 11.31 -18.40 1.38
CA CYS A 240 11.71 -18.26 -0.02
C CYS A 240 13.02 -17.46 -0.16
N ARG A 241 13.18 -16.40 0.64
CA ARG A 241 14.40 -15.59 0.64
C ARG A 241 15.60 -16.41 1.12
N ASP A 242 15.44 -17.15 2.21
CA ASP A 242 16.48 -18.01 2.76
C ASP A 242 16.88 -19.12 1.78
N ALA A 243 15.90 -19.80 1.18
CA ALA A 243 16.16 -20.84 0.18
C ALA A 243 16.94 -20.32 -1.05
N ARG A 244 16.65 -19.08 -1.48
CA ARG A 244 17.38 -18.41 -2.55
C ARG A 244 18.81 -18.09 -2.12
N ASP A 245 18.99 -17.52 -0.94
CA ASP A 245 20.31 -17.14 -0.43
C ASP A 245 21.18 -18.40 -0.17
N ASP A 246 20.60 -19.50 0.31
CA ASP A 246 21.23 -20.82 0.43
C ASP A 246 21.67 -21.38 -0.93
N TYR A 247 20.83 -21.26 -1.97
CA TYR A 247 21.17 -21.68 -3.32
C TYR A 247 22.40 -20.93 -3.87
N TYR A 248 22.48 -19.61 -3.67
CA TYR A 248 23.65 -18.83 -4.08
C TYR A 248 24.91 -19.21 -3.29
N ALA A 249 24.79 -19.43 -1.98
CA ALA A 249 25.92 -19.86 -1.15
C ALA A 249 26.47 -21.24 -1.55
N LEU A 250 25.64 -22.12 -2.10
CA LEU A 250 26.09 -23.41 -2.67
C LEU A 250 26.82 -23.23 -4.01
N ILE A 251 26.41 -22.27 -4.84
CA ILE A 251 27.07 -21.96 -6.12
C ILE A 251 28.45 -21.34 -5.90
N GLU A 252 28.60 -20.41 -4.96
CA GLU A 252 29.88 -19.74 -4.69
C GLU A 252 30.98 -20.70 -4.19
N LYS A 253 30.59 -21.85 -3.65
CA LYS A 253 31.50 -22.89 -3.14
C LYS A 253 31.96 -23.88 -4.22
N ARG A 254 31.45 -23.77 -5.46
CA ARG A 254 31.73 -24.69 -6.57
C ARG A 254 32.72 -24.10 -7.56
#